data_AF-A0A7W9SSE2-F1
#
_entry.id   AF-A0A7W9SSE2-F1
#
_cell.length_a   1.000
_cell.length_b   1.000
_cell.length_c   1.000
_cell.angle_alpha   90.00
_cell.angle_beta   90.00
_cell.angle_gamma   90.00
#
_symmetry.space_group_name_H-M   'P 1'
#
loop_
_entity.id
_entity.type
_entity.pdbx_description
1 polymer ?
#
loop_
_entity_poly.entity_id
_entity_poly.type
_entity_poly.pdbx_seq_one_letter_code
_entity_poly.pdbx_strand_id
1 'polypeptide(L)'
;MSQGFSDDALAHAKAALEHGNGKMAQFSHPELGGSGQWMPGMVMIGDAFNQPLKARVLALFTELASQLQAPPAPVSTPITWWPAALGMPSQAGGQNALAYAHFPNAHCLAVRREKTVTLYDTRGHSVTGISAQNDQLTVQTAAGLSFLAEMLPKREA
;
A
#
# COMPACT_ATOMS: atom_id res chain seq x y z
N MET A 1 -19.08 3.59 -18.79
CA MET A 1 -20.29 3.85 -19.62
C MET A 1 -20.98 5.05 -19.01
N SER A 2 -20.73 6.23 -19.56
CA SER A 2 -21.23 7.53 -19.08
C SER A 2 -22.75 7.45 -18.94
N GLN A 3 -23.24 7.62 -17.71
CA GLN A 3 -24.64 7.43 -17.27
C GLN A 3 -25.64 8.44 -17.89
N GLY A 4 -25.42 8.93 -19.11
CA GLY A 4 -26.26 9.91 -19.80
C GLY A 4 -26.25 11.30 -19.14
N PHE A 5 -25.13 11.68 -18.51
CA PHE A 5 -24.89 13.01 -17.96
C PHE A 5 -23.87 13.77 -18.83
N SER A 6 -24.00 15.08 -18.91
CA SER A 6 -23.04 15.94 -19.62
C SER A 6 -21.67 15.96 -18.94
N ASP A 7 -20.62 16.29 -19.70
CA ASP A 7 -19.24 16.39 -19.19
C ASP A 7 -19.11 17.38 -18.02
N ASP A 8 -19.83 18.50 -18.08
CA ASP A 8 -19.91 19.50 -17.01
C ASP A 8 -20.45 18.89 -15.69
N ALA A 9 -21.52 18.09 -15.77
CA ALA A 9 -22.09 17.41 -14.61
C ALA A 9 -21.12 16.38 -14.01
N LEU A 10 -20.34 15.68 -14.83
CA LEU A 10 -19.30 14.76 -14.35
C LEU A 10 -18.16 15.52 -13.66
N ALA A 11 -17.68 16.61 -14.26
CA ALA A 11 -16.63 17.45 -13.67
C ALA A 11 -17.09 18.01 -12.31
N HIS A 12 -18.34 18.46 -12.21
CA HIS A 12 -18.93 18.96 -10.98
C HIS A 12 -19.07 17.87 -9.91
N ALA A 13 -19.52 16.67 -10.29
CA ALA A 13 -19.64 15.53 -9.38
C ALA A 13 -18.27 15.08 -8.84
N LYS A 14 -17.24 15.06 -9.69
CA LYS A 14 -15.87 14.75 -9.29
C LYS A 14 -15.33 15.80 -8.31
N ALA A 15 -15.48 17.08 -8.62
CA ALA A 15 -15.05 18.16 -7.74
C ALA A 15 -15.75 18.10 -6.36
N ALA A 16 -17.03 17.77 -6.32
CA ALA A 16 -17.78 17.60 -5.08
C ALA A 16 -17.24 16.44 -4.21
N LEU A 17 -16.85 15.32 -4.82
CA LEU A 17 -16.23 14.20 -4.12
C LEU A 17 -14.82 14.51 -3.61
N GLU A 18 -14.03 15.27 -4.38
CA GLU A 18 -12.70 15.72 -3.98
C GLU A 18 -12.77 16.59 -2.71
N HIS A 19 -13.73 17.51 -2.63
CA HIS A 19 -13.96 18.32 -1.42
C HIS A 19 -14.39 17.49 -0.20
N GLY A 20 -15.16 16.41 -0.40
CA GLY A 20 -15.59 15.52 0.67
C GLY A 20 -14.71 14.28 0.88
N ASN A 21 -13.48 14.32 0.36
CA ASN A 21 -12.43 13.32 0.55
C ASN A 21 -12.87 11.89 0.16
N GLY A 22 -13.76 11.77 -0.83
CA GLY A 22 -14.31 10.51 -1.34
C GLY A 22 -15.32 9.81 -0.42
N LYS A 23 -15.67 10.38 0.74
CA LYS A 23 -16.60 9.77 1.71
C LYS A 23 -17.98 10.41 1.73
N MET A 24 -18.06 11.66 1.27
CA MET A 24 -19.30 12.40 1.10
C MET A 24 -19.12 13.36 -0.08
N ALA A 25 -20.21 13.77 -0.69
CA ALA A 25 -20.18 14.83 -1.70
C ALA A 25 -21.43 15.68 -1.56
N GLN A 26 -21.25 17.00 -1.58
CA GLN A 26 -22.35 17.94 -1.75
C GLN A 26 -22.21 18.57 -3.13
N PHE A 27 -23.28 18.54 -3.91
CA PHE A 27 -23.31 19.06 -5.26
C PHE A 27 -24.54 19.92 -5.45
N SER A 28 -24.47 20.86 -6.39
CA SER A 28 -25.64 21.59 -6.85
C SER A 28 -25.56 21.71 -8.36
N HIS A 29 -26.32 20.87 -9.06
CA HIS A 29 -26.29 20.84 -10.51
C HIS A 29 -27.67 20.46 -11.08
N PRO A 30 -28.20 21.18 -12.07
CA PRO A 30 -29.54 20.94 -12.61
C PRO A 30 -29.72 19.52 -13.14
N GLU A 31 -28.73 18.97 -13.85
CA GLU A 31 -28.79 17.59 -14.35
C GLU A 31 -28.69 16.52 -13.25
N LEU A 32 -28.19 16.86 -12.06
CA LEU A 32 -28.08 15.93 -10.93
C LEU A 32 -29.30 16.01 -9.99
N GLY A 33 -30.34 16.76 -10.36
CA GLY A 33 -31.52 16.99 -9.53
C GLY A 33 -31.39 18.19 -8.60
N GLY A 34 -30.57 19.18 -8.99
CA GLY A 34 -30.34 20.41 -8.24
C GLY A 34 -29.35 20.22 -7.10
N SER A 35 -29.65 20.82 -5.95
CA SER A 35 -28.87 20.69 -4.73
C SER A 35 -29.06 19.30 -4.14
N GLY A 36 -27.96 18.63 -3.80
CA GLY A 36 -27.98 17.28 -3.29
C GLY A 36 -26.73 16.92 -2.49
N GLN A 37 -26.86 15.85 -1.72
CA GLN A 37 -25.78 15.24 -0.97
C GLN A 37 -25.74 13.75 -1.27
N TRP A 38 -24.54 13.24 -1.50
CA TRP A 38 -24.27 11.83 -1.66
C TRP A 38 -23.38 11.32 -0.52
N MET A 39 -23.71 10.12 -0.05
CA MET A 39 -22.94 9.32 0.89
C MET A 39 -22.99 7.86 0.39
N PRO A 40 -22.01 7.01 0.74
CA PRO A 40 -22.04 5.60 0.37
C PRO A 40 -23.33 4.94 0.87
N GLY A 41 -24.17 4.47 -0.06
CA GLY A 41 -25.45 3.85 0.21
C GLY A 41 -26.67 4.80 0.25
N MET A 42 -26.48 6.12 0.22
CA MET A 42 -27.58 7.09 0.28
C MET A 42 -27.31 8.34 -0.56
N VAL A 43 -28.27 8.71 -1.40
CA VAL A 43 -28.26 9.98 -2.13
C VAL A 43 -29.53 10.78 -1.85
N MET A 44 -29.34 12.05 -1.52
CA MET A 44 -30.39 13.05 -1.44
C MET A 44 -30.22 14.00 -2.62
N ILE A 45 -31.27 14.12 -3.43
CA ILE A 45 -31.39 15.13 -4.48
C ILE A 45 -32.64 15.96 -4.18
N GLY A 46 -32.66 17.23 -4.58
CA GLY A 46 -33.78 18.13 -4.36
C GLY A 46 -35.09 17.61 -4.95
N ASP A 47 -35.02 16.85 -6.05
CA ASP A 47 -36.17 16.19 -6.65
C ASP A 47 -36.44 14.81 -6.01
N ALA A 48 -37.18 14.81 -4.90
CA ALA A 48 -37.48 13.58 -4.16
C ALA A 48 -38.37 12.59 -4.93
N PHE A 49 -39.13 13.06 -5.92
CA PHE A 49 -40.09 12.27 -6.70
C PHE A 49 -39.44 11.52 -7.86
N ASN A 50 -38.31 12.00 -8.38
CA ASN A 50 -37.58 11.36 -9.47
C ASN A 50 -36.66 10.24 -8.97
N GLN A 51 -37.26 9.11 -8.61
CA GLN A 51 -36.54 7.89 -8.24
C GLN A 51 -35.53 7.38 -9.29
N PRO A 52 -35.82 7.38 -10.61
CA PRO A 52 -34.83 6.92 -11.59
C PRO A 52 -33.61 7.86 -11.66
N LEU A 53 -33.79 9.17 -11.47
CA LEU A 53 -32.67 10.12 -11.37
C LEU A 53 -31.83 9.83 -10.12
N LYS A 54 -32.46 9.58 -8.97
CA LYS A 54 -31.74 9.21 -7.73
C LYS A 54 -30.85 7.99 -7.94
N ALA A 55 -31.37 6.94 -8.59
CA ALA A 55 -30.59 5.74 -8.87
C ALA A 55 -29.37 6.03 -9.76
N ARG A 56 -29.54 6.85 -10.81
CA ARG A 56 -28.45 7.24 -11.72
C ARG A 56 -27.39 8.10 -11.02
N VAL A 57 -27.82 9.07 -10.20
CA VAL A 57 -26.91 9.93 -9.42
C VAL A 57 -26.16 9.10 -8.37
N LEU A 58 -26.86 8.19 -7.66
CA LEU A 58 -26.23 7.26 -6.72
C LEU A 58 -25.16 6.41 -7.40
N ALA A 59 -25.47 5.84 -8.58
CA ALA A 59 -24.53 5.02 -9.34
C ALA A 59 -23.32 5.82 -9.80
N LEU A 60 -23.52 7.03 -10.33
CA LEU A 60 -22.45 7.93 -10.77
C LEU A 60 -21.48 8.24 -9.61
N PHE A 61 -21.99 8.72 -8.49
CA PHE A 61 -21.13 9.08 -7.35
C PHE A 61 -20.47 7.85 -6.72
N THR A 62 -21.12 6.69 -6.70
CA THR A 62 -20.52 5.44 -6.21
C THR A 62 -19.37 4.99 -7.11
N GLU A 63 -19.52 5.11 -8.43
CA GLU A 63 -18.45 4.81 -9.40
C GLU A 63 -17.28 5.79 -9.25
N LEU A 64 -17.55 7.10 -9.17
CA LEU A 64 -16.53 8.13 -9.00
C LEU A 64 -15.81 8.02 -7.65
N ALA A 65 -16.56 7.78 -6.56
CA ALA A 65 -15.99 7.58 -5.25
C ALA A 65 -15.12 6.32 -5.19
N SER A 66 -15.51 5.25 -5.88
CA SER A 66 -14.70 4.02 -5.99
C SER A 66 -13.42 4.22 -6.82
N GLN A 67 -13.40 5.21 -7.72
CA GLN A 67 -12.20 5.62 -8.44
C GLN A 67 -11.31 6.55 -7.60
N LEU A 68 -11.91 7.45 -6.81
CA LEU A 68 -11.22 8.39 -5.93
C LEU A 68 -10.63 7.72 -4.69
N GLN A 69 -11.41 6.79 -4.13
CA GLN A 69 -11.00 5.87 -3.11
C GLN A 69 -10.11 4.86 -3.82
N ALA A 70 -8.84 5.23 -3.96
CA ALA A 70 -7.83 4.37 -4.54
C ALA A 70 -8.08 2.96 -4.01
N PRO A 71 -8.18 1.91 -4.86
CA PRO A 71 -8.01 0.56 -4.36
C PRO A 71 -6.75 0.61 -3.48
N PRO A 72 -6.69 -0.08 -2.32
CA PRO A 72 -5.43 -0.17 -1.58
C PRO A 72 -4.40 -0.51 -2.65
N ALA A 73 -3.46 0.42 -2.90
CA ALA A 73 -2.63 0.42 -4.09
C ALA A 73 -2.21 -1.03 -4.33
N PRO A 74 -2.39 -1.60 -5.55
CA PRO A 74 -2.11 -3.01 -5.80
C PRO A 74 -0.79 -3.24 -5.14
N VAL A 75 -0.79 -4.01 -4.03
CA VAL A 75 0.28 -4.02 -3.05
C VAL A 75 1.53 -3.85 -3.86
N SER A 76 2.18 -2.68 -3.78
CA SER A 76 3.44 -2.51 -4.47
C SER A 76 4.18 -3.68 -3.92
N THR A 77 4.36 -4.75 -4.72
CA THR A 77 5.21 -5.85 -4.34
C THR A 77 6.44 -5.06 -3.96
N PRO A 78 6.80 -4.97 -2.67
CA PRO A 78 7.95 -4.17 -2.32
C PRO A 78 8.99 -4.69 -3.29
N ILE A 79 9.65 -3.80 -4.04
CA ILE A 79 10.72 -4.25 -4.92
C ILE A 79 11.68 -4.90 -3.93
N THR A 80 11.53 -6.20 -3.85
CA THR A 80 12.07 -7.00 -2.79
C THR A 80 13.48 -7.10 -3.26
N TRP A 81 14.35 -6.28 -2.64
CA TRP A 81 15.75 -6.26 -3.01
C TRP A 81 16.40 -7.61 -2.70
N TRP A 82 15.72 -8.50 -1.94
CA TRP A 82 16.08 -9.90 -1.78
C TRP A 82 15.33 -10.82 -2.79
N PRO A 83 15.86 -12.00 -3.11
CA PRO A 83 15.18 -12.93 -4.01
C PRO A 83 13.79 -13.35 -3.51
N ALA A 84 12.81 -13.37 -4.41
CA ALA A 84 11.44 -13.79 -4.09
C ALA A 84 11.37 -15.24 -3.54
N ALA A 85 12.33 -16.10 -3.91
CA ALA A 85 12.44 -17.47 -3.41
C ALA A 85 12.63 -17.57 -1.88
N LEU A 86 13.11 -16.51 -1.23
CA LEU A 86 13.27 -16.46 0.23
C LEU A 86 11.94 -16.18 0.96
N GLY A 87 10.92 -15.69 0.24
CA GLY A 87 9.62 -15.36 0.81
C GLY A 87 9.63 -14.10 1.69
N MET A 88 8.86 -14.14 2.78
CA MET A 88 8.72 -13.02 3.73
C MET A 88 9.74 -13.13 4.86
N PRO A 89 10.51 -12.06 5.17
CA PRO A 89 11.44 -12.08 6.28
C PRO A 89 10.69 -12.04 7.61
N SER A 90 11.23 -12.72 8.62
CA SER A 90 10.71 -12.60 10.00
C SER A 90 11.16 -11.31 10.67
N GLN A 91 12.28 -10.74 10.20
CA GLN A 91 12.85 -9.50 10.70
C GLN A 91 13.55 -8.77 9.56
N ALA A 92 13.24 -7.50 9.37
CA ALA A 92 13.89 -6.66 8.38
C ALA A 92 14.09 -5.25 8.94
N GLY A 93 15.11 -4.57 8.48
CA GLY A 93 15.43 -3.21 8.90
C GLY A 93 16.54 -2.60 8.06
N GLY A 94 16.86 -1.34 8.32
CA GLY A 94 17.97 -0.68 7.64
C GLY A 94 18.31 0.65 8.27
N GLN A 95 19.56 1.06 8.10
CA GLN A 95 20.06 2.38 8.47
C GLN A 95 20.99 2.87 7.35
N ASN A 96 20.81 4.12 6.92
CA ASN A 96 21.56 4.73 5.81
C ASN A 96 21.44 3.89 4.51
N ALA A 97 22.59 3.49 3.94
CA ALA A 97 22.66 2.66 2.74
C ALA A 97 22.63 1.15 3.01
N LEU A 98 22.61 0.74 4.30
CA LEU A 98 22.58 -0.66 4.73
C LEU A 98 21.14 -1.08 5.05
N ALA A 99 20.66 -2.11 4.38
CA ALA A 99 19.40 -2.79 4.69
C ALA A 99 19.64 -4.29 4.92
N TYR A 100 18.82 -4.92 5.74
CA TYR A 100 18.88 -6.35 6.03
C TYR A 100 17.49 -6.98 6.10
N ALA A 101 17.42 -8.28 5.82
CA ALA A 101 16.23 -9.09 5.89
C ALA A 101 16.60 -10.52 6.27
N HIS A 102 16.01 -11.04 7.34
CA HIS A 102 16.30 -12.36 7.90
C HIS A 102 15.16 -13.34 7.64
N PHE A 103 15.52 -14.53 7.15
CA PHE A 103 14.63 -15.60 6.74
C PHE A 103 14.95 -16.86 7.55
N PRO A 104 14.34 -17.05 8.72
CA PRO A 104 14.61 -18.22 9.55
C PRO A 104 14.26 -19.52 8.84
N ASN A 105 13.20 -19.54 8.03
CA ASN A 105 12.77 -20.72 7.28
C ASN A 105 13.74 -21.11 6.15
N ALA A 106 14.47 -20.14 5.59
CA ALA A 106 15.46 -20.36 4.55
C ALA A 106 16.90 -20.41 5.09
N HIS A 107 17.07 -20.27 6.41
CA HIS A 107 18.36 -20.09 7.09
C HIS A 107 19.25 -19.05 6.39
N CYS A 108 18.64 -17.95 5.97
CA CYS A 108 19.28 -16.95 5.13
C CYS A 108 19.13 -15.55 5.72
N LEU A 109 20.17 -14.75 5.56
CA LEU A 109 20.19 -13.33 5.88
C LEU A 109 20.59 -12.58 4.62
N ALA A 110 19.65 -11.83 4.04
CA ALA A 110 19.94 -10.94 2.94
C ALA A 110 20.42 -9.60 3.51
N VAL A 111 21.51 -9.07 2.97
CA VAL A 111 22.05 -7.76 3.32
C VAL A 111 22.26 -6.98 2.05
N ARG A 112 21.66 -5.78 1.97
CA ARG A 112 21.89 -4.84 0.88
C ARG A 112 22.75 -3.69 1.38
N ARG A 113 23.87 -3.45 0.69
CA ARG A 113 24.61 -2.20 0.81
C ARG A 113 24.53 -1.45 -0.51
N GLU A 114 23.96 -0.25 -0.45
CA GLU A 114 23.64 0.57 -1.62
C GLU A 114 22.74 -0.18 -2.62
N LYS A 115 23.34 -0.78 -3.66
CA LYS A 115 22.69 -1.55 -4.73
C LYS A 115 23.09 -3.02 -4.75
N THR A 116 24.09 -3.42 -3.97
CA THR A 116 24.61 -4.78 -3.95
C THR A 116 23.91 -5.58 -2.86
N VAL A 117 23.34 -6.71 -3.24
CA VAL A 117 22.65 -7.63 -2.33
C VAL A 117 23.54 -8.84 -2.13
N THR A 118 23.89 -9.13 -0.89
CA THR A 118 24.64 -10.33 -0.50
C THR A 118 23.76 -11.19 0.37
N LEU A 119 23.68 -12.47 0.03
CA LEU A 119 22.98 -13.47 0.83
C LEU A 119 23.99 -14.17 1.72
N TYR A 120 23.67 -14.30 2.99
CA TYR A 120 24.48 -15.00 3.97
C TYR A 120 23.68 -16.20 4.51
N ASP A 121 24.34 -17.34 4.66
CA ASP A 121 23.73 -18.51 5.29
C ASP A 121 23.90 -18.42 6.80
N THR A 122 22.79 -18.43 7.54
CA THR A 122 22.80 -18.37 9.00
C THR A 122 23.13 -19.72 9.65
N ARG A 123 23.43 -20.77 8.85
CA ARG A 123 23.78 -22.15 9.27
C ARG A 123 22.79 -22.80 10.23
N GLY A 124 21.54 -22.33 10.24
CA GLY A 124 20.54 -22.78 11.21
C GLY A 124 20.73 -22.23 12.62
N HIS A 125 21.62 -21.26 12.84
CA HIS A 125 21.68 -20.54 14.10
C HIS A 125 20.37 -19.76 14.31
N SER A 126 19.74 -19.97 15.46
CA SER A 126 18.53 -19.24 15.86
C SER A 126 18.88 -17.77 16.12
N VAL A 127 18.77 -16.94 15.09
CA VAL A 127 18.95 -15.49 15.20
C VAL A 127 17.78 -14.91 16.00
N THR A 128 18.08 -14.21 17.08
CA THR A 128 17.12 -13.57 18.00
C THR A 128 17.06 -12.06 17.82
N GLY A 129 18.10 -11.46 17.25
CA GLY A 129 18.17 -10.02 17.03
C GLY A 129 19.19 -9.66 15.96
N ILE A 130 18.95 -8.55 15.28
CA ILE A 130 19.86 -8.00 14.27
C ILE A 130 19.84 -6.49 14.43
N SER A 131 21.03 -5.91 14.57
CA SER A 131 21.21 -4.48 14.80
C SER A 131 22.15 -3.95 13.72
N ALA A 132 21.70 -2.95 12.97
CA ALA A 132 22.55 -2.17 12.08
C ALA A 132 23.08 -0.96 12.87
N GLN A 133 24.38 -0.68 12.87
CA GLN A 133 24.95 0.56 13.43
C GLN A 133 26.25 0.90 12.69
N ASN A 134 26.47 2.17 12.33
CA ASN A 134 27.67 2.63 11.64
C ASN A 134 28.04 1.80 10.38
N ASP A 135 27.03 1.47 9.56
CA ASP A 135 27.17 0.61 8.37
C ASP A 135 27.64 -0.84 8.65
N GLN A 136 27.65 -1.26 9.91
CA GLN A 136 27.90 -2.63 10.32
C GLN A 136 26.60 -3.31 10.75
N LEU A 137 26.49 -4.61 10.43
CA LEU A 137 25.37 -5.43 10.85
C LEU A 137 25.84 -6.46 11.88
N THR A 138 25.31 -6.36 13.09
CA THR A 138 25.54 -7.30 14.19
C THR A 138 24.34 -8.24 14.30
N VAL A 139 24.61 -9.54 14.24
CA VAL A 139 23.62 -10.61 14.35
C VAL A 139 23.77 -11.23 15.73
N GLN A 140 22.68 -11.26 16.50
CA GLN A 140 22.61 -11.88 17.81
C GLN A 140 21.84 -13.20 17.70
N THR A 141 22.36 -14.24 18.35
CA THR A 141 21.74 -15.57 18.38
C THR A 141 21.18 -15.90 19.75
N ALA A 142 20.28 -16.88 19.81
CA ALA A 142 19.72 -17.40 21.07
C ALA A 142 20.79 -17.94 22.04
N ALA A 143 21.97 -18.32 21.54
CA ALA A 143 23.12 -18.72 22.36
C ALA A 143 23.84 -17.53 23.02
N GLY A 144 23.38 -16.29 22.80
CA GLY A 144 24.05 -15.07 23.27
C GLY A 144 25.27 -14.65 22.44
N LEU A 145 25.61 -15.40 21.38
CA LEU A 145 26.71 -15.05 20.49
C LEU A 145 26.29 -13.92 19.56
N SER A 146 27.15 -12.90 19.49
CA SER A 146 27.02 -11.75 18.59
C SER A 146 28.15 -11.81 17.58
N PHE A 147 27.83 -11.75 16.29
CA PHE A 147 28.82 -11.72 15.21
C PHE A 147 28.43 -10.75 14.11
N LEU A 148 29.41 -10.28 13.36
CA LEU A 148 29.15 -9.50 12.15
C LEU A 148 28.58 -10.40 11.06
N ALA A 149 27.61 -9.89 10.31
CA ALA A 149 27.05 -10.60 9.16
C ALA A 149 28.12 -11.04 8.15
N GLU A 150 29.20 -10.28 8.03
CA GLU A 150 30.32 -10.53 7.13
C GLU A 150 31.13 -11.80 7.49
N MET A 151 30.98 -12.30 8.72
CA MET A 151 31.60 -13.56 9.16
C MET A 151 30.77 -14.79 8.78
N LEU A 152 29.52 -14.60 8.32
CA LEU A 152 28.70 -15.69 7.82
C LEU A 152 29.19 -16.11 6.42
N PRO A 153 29.08 -17.40 6.08
CA PRO A 153 29.32 -17.85 4.72
C PRO A 153 28.34 -17.16 3.75
N LYS A 154 28.86 -16.65 2.65
CA LYS A 154 28.04 -16.09 1.57
C LYS A 154 27.36 -17.23 0.81
N ARG A 155 26.08 -17.08 0.50
CA ARG A 155 25.39 -17.92 -0.49
C ARG A 155 25.62 -17.32 -1.86
N GLU A 156 26.01 -18.15 -2.80
CA GLU A 156 25.92 -17.81 -4.22
C GLU A 156 24.43 -17.75 -4.59
N ALA A 157 24.04 -16.68 -5.28
CA ALA A 157 22.66 -16.43 -5.69
C ALA A 157 22.22 -17.38 -6.81
#